data_AF-A0A967TWN3-F1
#
_entry.id   AF-A0A967TWN3-F1
#
_cell.length_a   1.000
_cell.length_b   1.000
_cell.length_c   1.000
_cell.angle_alpha   90.00
_cell.angle_beta   90.00
_cell.angle_gamma   90.00
#
_symmetry.space_group_name_H-M   'P 1'
#
loop_
_entity.id
_entity.type
_entity.pdbx_description
1 polymer ?
#
loop_
_entity_poly.entity_id
_entity_poly.type
_entity_poly.pdbx_seq_one_letter_code
_entity_poly.pdbx_strand_id
1 'polypeptide(L)' 'RLYDRVKKEMVLKAVYGLSQEYQTKGPVIAEESIYQEMIENRDNGGSVVEVYDVSQDDRLQYLEEAVEEGI' A
#
# COMPACT_ATOMS: atom_id res chain seq x y z
N ARG A 1 -3.72 6.48 0.48
CA ARG A 1 -4.21 5.74 1.67
C ARG A 1 -3.74 6.46 2.95
N LEU A 2 -4.37 6.25 4.10
CA LEU A 2 -4.00 6.82 5.40
C LEU A 2 -3.72 5.69 6.39
N TYR A 3 -2.68 5.84 7.21
CA TYR A 3 -2.30 4.84 8.21
C TYR A 3 -3.19 4.89 9.46
N ASP A 4 -3.89 3.80 9.75
CA ASP A 4 -4.59 3.57 11.02
C ASP A 4 -3.62 2.93 12.01
N ARG A 5 -3.24 3.68 13.05
CA ARG A 5 -2.25 3.24 14.04
C ARG A 5 -2.77 2.17 15.01
N VAL A 6 -4.08 2.09 15.22
CA VAL A 6 -4.68 1.12 16.14
C VAL A 6 -4.72 -0.25 15.47
N LYS A 7 -5.13 -0.26 14.19
CA LYS A 7 -5.22 -1.49 13.39
C LYS A 7 -3.93 -1.88 12.69
N LYS A 8 -2.98 -0.94 12.60
CA LYS A 8 -1.73 -1.08 11.84
C LYS A 8 -1.98 -1.36 10.35
N GLU A 9 -2.93 -0.63 9.78
CA GLU A 9 -3.43 -0.82 8.41
C GLU A 9 -3.39 0.48 7.59
N MET A 10 -3.16 0.37 6.29
CA MET A 10 -3.32 1.45 5.31
C MET A 10 -4.73 1.44 4.73
N VAL A 11 -5.56 2.39 5.16
CA VAL A 11 -6.97 2.51 4.79
C VAL A 11 -7.14 3.48 3.62
N LEU A 12 -7.97 3.13 2.64
CA LEU A 12 -8.31 4.05 1.54
C LEU A 12 -9.18 5.21 2.06
N LYS A 13 -8.75 6.45 1.82
CA LYS A 13 -9.46 7.67 2.26
C LYS A 13 -9.75 8.64 1.11
N ALA A 14 -8.89 8.66 0.11
CA ALA A 14 -9.05 9.40 -1.12
C ALA A 14 -8.43 8.58 -2.25
N VAL A 15 -9.06 8.64 -3.41
CA VAL A 15 -8.70 7.90 -4.62
C VAL A 15 -9.26 8.65 -5.83
N TYR A 16 -8.55 8.59 -6.95
CA TYR A 16 -9.01 9.13 -8.22
C TYR A 16 -8.53 8.20 -9.34
N GLY A 17 -9.41 7.89 -10.29
CA GLY A 17 -9.07 7.12 -11.49
C GLY A 17 -8.95 5.60 -11.34
N LEU A 18 -9.20 5.03 -10.15
CA LEU A 18 -9.18 3.57 -9.93
C LEU A 18 -10.58 2.95 -10.02
N SER A 19 -10.66 1.68 -10.39
CA SER A 19 -11.93 0.93 -10.46
C SER A 19 -12.59 0.77 -9.08
N GLN A 20 -13.89 0.44 -9.07
CA GLN A 20 -14.58 0.14 -7.82
C GLN A 20 -14.04 -1.13 -7.14
N GLU A 21 -13.59 -2.10 -7.92
CA GLU A 21 -13.02 -3.35 -7.42
C GLU A 21 -11.74 -3.06 -6.61
N TYR A 22 -10.82 -2.29 -7.19
CA TYR A 22 -9.61 -1.87 -6.48
C TYR A 22 -9.88 -0.99 -5.26
N GLN A 23 -10.93 -0.18 -5.31
CA GLN A 23 -11.34 0.64 -4.17
C GLN A 23 -11.91 -0.19 -3.01
N THR A 24 -12.51 -1.35 -3.31
CA THR A 24 -13.24 -2.18 -2.34
C THR A 24 -12.47 -3.41 -1.86
N LYS A 25 -11.28 -3.71 -2.44
CA LYS A 25 -10.41 -4.84 -2.04
C LYS A 25 -10.01 -4.89 -0.56
N GLY A 26 -10.06 -3.75 0.13
CA GLY A 26 -9.84 -3.65 1.57
C GLY A 26 -8.58 -2.89 2.01
N PRO A 27 -8.31 -2.90 3.33
CA PRO A 27 -7.10 -2.30 3.91
C PRO A 27 -5.86 -3.13 3.55
N VAL A 28 -4.69 -2.49 3.56
CA VAL A 28 -3.40 -3.20 3.45
C VAL A 28 -2.77 -3.25 4.83
N ILE A 29 -2.29 -4.41 5.25
CA ILE A 29 -1.55 -4.53 6.51
C ILE A 29 -0.23 -3.79 6.35
N ALA A 30 0.04 -2.81 7.21
CA ALA A 30 1.22 -1.96 7.07
C ALA A 30 2.50 -2.69 7.52
N GLU A 31 2.36 -3.53 8.55
CA GLU A 31 3.41 -4.44 8.99
C GLU A 31 3.56 -5.53 7.93
N GLU A 32 4.79 -5.89 7.56
CA GLU A 32 5.09 -6.91 6.53
C GLU A 32 4.73 -6.51 5.07
N SER A 33 4.47 -5.23 4.79
CA SER A 33 4.30 -4.74 3.41
C SER A 33 5.33 -3.66 3.05
N ILE A 34 5.30 -3.23 1.79
CA ILE A 34 6.10 -2.07 1.31
C ILE A 34 5.95 -0.81 2.18
N TYR A 35 4.85 -0.68 2.92
CA TYR A 35 4.58 0.48 3.77
C TYR A 35 5.38 0.47 5.08
N GLN A 36 5.89 -0.69 5.50
CA GLN A 36 6.65 -0.81 6.73
C GLN A 36 7.87 0.13 6.73
N GLU A 37 8.68 0.08 5.69
CA GLU A 37 9.88 0.92 5.55
C GLU A 37 9.56 2.42 5.47
N MET A 38 8.44 2.75 4.82
CA MET A 38 7.93 4.12 4.74
C MET A 38 7.49 4.65 6.12
N ILE A 39 7.01 3.78 7.01
CA ILE A 39 6.42 4.16 8.31
C ILE A 39 7.41 4.03 9.48
N GLU A 40 8.37 3.12 9.42
CA GLU A 40 9.22 2.76 10.57
C GLU A 40 10.32 3.76 10.93
N ASN A 41 10.69 4.69 10.05
CA ASN A 41 11.71 5.71 10.35
C ASN A 41 11.15 7.00 10.95
N ARG A 42 10.54 6.92 12.14
CA ARG A 42 9.86 8.06 12.79
C ARG A 42 10.77 9.22 13.19
N ASP A 43 12.03 8.94 13.49
CA ASP A 43 12.99 9.97 13.92
C ASP A 43 13.68 10.66 12.73
N ASN A 44 13.63 10.05 11.53
CA ASN A 44 14.31 10.53 10.32
C ASN A 44 13.36 10.79 9.12
N GLY A 45 12.03 10.64 9.30
CA GLY A 45 11.03 11.05 8.30
C GLY A 45 10.53 9.98 7.33
N GLY A 46 10.70 8.69 7.62
CA GLY A 46 10.36 7.60 6.69
C GLY A 46 11.39 7.43 5.56
N SER A 47 11.42 6.27 4.91
CA SER A 47 12.20 6.07 3.68
C SER A 47 11.33 6.23 2.44
N VAL A 48 11.91 6.70 1.34
CA VAL A 48 11.30 6.55 0.01
C VAL A 48 11.44 5.10 -0.41
N VAL A 49 10.32 4.48 -0.78
CA VAL A 49 10.28 3.10 -1.28
C VAL A 49 10.03 3.14 -2.77
N GLU A 50 10.93 2.56 -3.54
CA GLU A 50 10.80 2.40 -5.00
C GLU A 50 10.39 0.96 -5.32
N VAL A 51 9.43 0.82 -6.23
CA VAL A 51 8.98 -0.47 -6.78
C VAL A 51 9.15 -0.40 -8.29
N TYR A 52 9.98 -1.28 -8.83
CA TYR A 52 10.33 -1.28 -10.26
C TYR A 52 9.32 -2.09 -11.10
N ASP A 53 8.86 -3.22 -10.56
CA ASP A 53 7.86 -4.09 -11.18
C ASP A 53 6.88 -4.57 -10.12
N VAL A 54 5.68 -4.00 -10.14
CA VAL A 54 4.60 -4.31 -9.20
C VAL A 54 4.15 -5.77 -9.33
N SER A 55 4.23 -6.35 -10.54
CA SER A 55 3.78 -7.72 -10.79
C SER A 55 4.70 -8.79 -10.19
N GLN A 56 5.91 -8.41 -9.76
CA GLN A 56 6.92 -9.32 -9.20
C GLN A 56 7.30 -8.99 -7.76
N ASP A 57 6.65 -8.00 -7.14
CA ASP A 57 7.00 -7.55 -5.80
C ASP A 57 6.10 -8.22 -4.76
N ASP A 58 6.65 -9.24 -4.10
CA ASP A 58 5.99 -10.08 -3.10
C ASP A 58 5.61 -9.33 -1.81
N ARG A 59 6.07 -8.09 -1.65
CA ARG A 59 5.70 -7.21 -0.54
C ARG A 59 4.32 -6.55 -0.74
N LEU A 60 3.66 -6.74 -1.90
CA LEU A 60 2.31 -6.25 -2.18
C LEU A 60 1.24 -7.33 -1.88
N GLN A 61 0.36 -7.01 -0.93
CA GLN A 61 -0.76 -7.89 -0.53
C GLN A 61 -1.80 -8.16 -1.63
N TYR A 62 -1.93 -7.25 -2.60
CA TYR A 62 -2.99 -7.24 -3.61
C TYR A 62 -2.39 -6.99 -4.99
N LEU A 63 -1.55 -7.93 -5.40
CA LEU A 63 -0.74 -7.84 -6.62
C LEU A 63 -1.61 -7.96 -7.87
N GLU A 64 -2.53 -8.93 -7.90
CA GLU A 64 -3.44 -9.15 -9.02
C GLU A 64 -4.29 -7.90 -9.27
N GLU A 65 -4.91 -7.34 -8.23
CA GLU A 65 -5.72 -6.14 -8.37
C GLU A 65 -4.88 -4.92 -8.77
N ALA A 66 -3.62 -4.84 -8.35
CA ALA A 66 -2.73 -3.75 -8.79
C ALA A 66 -2.38 -3.84 -10.27
N VAL A 67 -2.10 -5.05 -10.76
CA VAL A 67 -1.83 -5.31 -12.17
C VAL A 67 -3.07 -5.03 -13.03
N GLU A 68 -4.27 -5.39 -12.56
CA GLU A 68 -5.53 -5.11 -13.28
C GLU A 68 -5.81 -3.60 -13.42
N GLU A 69 -5.41 -2.79 -12.45
CA GLU A 69 -5.47 -1.32 -12.54
C GLU A 69 -4.38 -0.71 -13.42
N GLY A 70 -3.41 -1.50 -13.88
CA GLY A 70 -2.24 -1.02 -14.64
C GLY A 70 -1.24 -0.24 -13.78
N ILE A 71 -1.14 -0.57 -12.49
CA ILE A 71 -0.19 0.00 -11.52
C ILE A 71 1.14 -0.76 -11.58
#